data_AF-A0A1C5UQJ2-F1
#
_entry.id   AF-A0A1C5UQJ2-F1
#
_cell.length_a   1.000
_cell.length_b   1.000
_cell.length_c   1.000
_cell.angle_alpha   90.00
_cell.angle_beta   90.00
_cell.angle_gamma   90.00
#
_symmetry.space_group_name_H-M   'P 1'
#
loop_
_entity.id
_entity.type
_entity.pdbx_description
1 polymer ?
#
loop_
_entity_poly.entity_id
_entity_poly.type
_entity_poly.pdbx_seq_one_letter_code
_entity_poly.pdbx_strand_id
1 'polypeptide(L)'
;MDLEVSPCYPASFDLPNVISVANLSYDGTLCGRSNYGSDSVDLAAPGTYILSTTADQGYSYMTGTSMAAPMVSAAAALVYSYGENISGP
;
A
#
# COMPACT_ATOMS: atom_id res chain seq x y z
N MET A 1 5.13 12.30 -0.07
CA MET A 1 4.63 13.44 -0.87
C MET A 1 3.15 13.58 -0.56
N ASP A 2 2.67 14.81 -0.39
CA ASP A 2 1.27 15.05 -0.03
C ASP A 2 0.37 14.80 -1.26
N LEU A 3 -0.53 13.83 -1.18
CA LEU A 3 -1.47 13.48 -2.26
C LEU A 3 -2.56 14.54 -2.45
N GLU A 4 -2.86 15.32 -1.40
CA GLU A 4 -3.82 16.44 -1.46
C GLU A 4 -3.25 17.62 -2.27
N VAL A 5 -1.91 17.79 -2.22
CA VAL A 5 -1.20 18.90 -2.87
C VAL A 5 -0.65 18.49 -4.23
N SER A 6 -0.33 17.21 -4.42
CA SER A 6 0.17 16.67 -5.68
C SER A 6 -0.38 15.26 -5.94
N PRO A 7 -1.51 15.17 -6.65
CA PRO A 7 -2.23 13.91 -6.82
C PRO A 7 -1.42 12.93 -7.68
N CYS A 8 -1.24 11.71 -7.17
CA CYS A 8 -0.59 10.61 -7.88
C CYS A 8 -1.66 9.60 -8.32
N TYR A 9 -1.91 9.52 -9.63
CA TYR A 9 -2.88 8.58 -10.19
C TYR A 9 -2.22 7.21 -10.46
N PRO A 10 -2.91 6.09 -10.21
CA PRO A 10 -4.33 5.96 -9.86
C PRO A 10 -4.67 6.09 -8.36
N ALA A 11 -3.69 6.25 -7.46
CA ALA A 11 -3.88 6.31 -6.01
C ALA A 11 -4.55 7.60 -5.49
N SER A 12 -4.93 8.53 -6.38
CA SER A 12 -5.66 9.74 -6.02
C SER A 12 -7.09 9.75 -6.59
N PHE A 13 -7.53 8.63 -7.18
CA PHE A 13 -8.91 8.50 -7.60
C PHE A 13 -9.81 8.37 -6.37
N ASP A 14 -10.76 9.30 -6.23
CA ASP A 14 -11.86 9.21 -5.28
C ASP A 14 -12.93 8.25 -5.84
N LEU A 15 -12.60 6.97 -5.86
CA LEU A 15 -13.48 5.89 -6.30
C LEU A 15 -13.57 4.84 -5.19
N PRO A 16 -14.76 4.32 -4.86
CA PRO A 16 -14.96 3.41 -3.72
C PRO A 16 -14.25 2.06 -3.88
N ASN A 17 -13.76 1.75 -5.08
CA ASN A 17 -13.04 0.51 -5.40
C ASN A 17 -11.51 0.70 -5.52
N VAL A 18 -11.00 1.88 -5.19
CA VAL A 18 -9.55 2.16 -5.12
C VAL A 18 -9.15 2.17 -3.65
N ILE A 19 -8.03 1.52 -3.34
CA ILE A 19 -7.45 1.51 -2.00
C ILE A 19 -6.07 2.16 -2.08
N SER A 20 -5.93 3.31 -1.44
CA SER A 20 -4.71 4.11 -1.38
C SER A 20 -3.90 3.73 -0.16
N VAL A 21 -2.68 3.23 -0.40
CA VAL A 21 -1.84 2.63 0.63
C VAL A 21 -0.61 3.49 0.91
N ALA A 22 -0.49 3.97 2.15
CA ALA A 22 0.73 4.61 2.65
C ALA A 22 1.77 3.60 3.14
N ASN A 23 3.04 4.00 3.10
CA ASN A 23 4.19 3.21 3.52
C ASN A 23 4.57 3.49 4.98
N LEU A 24 4.51 2.45 5.81
CA LEU A 24 5.01 2.44 7.19
C LEU A 24 6.43 1.88 7.29
N SER A 25 7.16 2.45 8.25
CA SER A 25 8.41 1.95 8.80
C SER A 25 8.15 0.82 9.81
N TYR A 26 9.19 0.06 10.14
CA TYR A 26 9.12 -1.08 11.08
C TYR A 26 8.71 -0.67 12.51
N ASP A 27 8.87 0.59 12.87
CA ASP A 27 8.48 1.18 14.15
C ASP A 27 7.03 1.71 14.15
N GLY A 28 6.29 1.47 13.08
CA GLY A 28 4.91 1.94 12.92
C GLY A 28 4.81 3.42 12.54
N THR A 29 5.92 4.10 12.27
CA THR A 29 5.90 5.50 11.81
C THR A 29 5.72 5.56 10.29
N LEU A 30 5.11 6.64 9.79
CA LEU A 30 5.07 6.91 8.35
C LEU A 30 6.49 7.13 7.82
N CYS A 31 6.85 6.39 6.77
CA CYS A 31 8.16 6.55 6.14
C CYS A 31 8.26 7.93 5.49
N GLY A 32 9.41 8.61 5.60
CA GLY A 32 9.62 9.94 5.00
C GLY A 32 9.50 9.99 3.46
N ARG A 33 9.58 8.84 2.78
CA ARG A 33 9.30 8.68 1.33
C ARG A 33 7.86 8.25 1.03
N SER A 34 7.01 8.10 2.03
CA SER A 34 5.61 7.73 1.85
C SER A 34 4.81 8.86 1.20
N ASN A 35 3.84 8.49 0.39
CA ASN A 35 2.73 9.37 0.08
C ASN A 35 1.77 9.40 1.28
N TYR A 36 1.24 10.57 1.60
CA TYR A 36 0.32 10.79 2.71
C TYR A 36 -0.72 11.84 2.32
N GLY A 37 -1.90 11.79 2.91
CA GLY A 37 -3.01 12.71 2.69
C GLY A 37 -4.14 12.27 3.63
N SER A 38 -4.70 13.21 4.40
CA SER A 38 -5.68 12.87 5.45
C SER A 38 -6.99 12.34 4.88
N ASP A 39 -7.36 12.78 3.66
CA ASP A 39 -8.57 12.36 2.96
C ASP A 39 -8.24 11.40 1.78
N SER A 40 -7.01 11.43 1.25
CA SER A 40 -6.57 10.62 0.10
C SER A 40 -5.94 9.25 0.41
N VAL A 41 -5.66 8.93 1.69
CA VAL A 41 -5.06 7.65 2.09
C VAL A 41 -6.03 6.85 2.96
N ASP A 42 -6.43 5.68 2.48
CA ASP A 42 -7.36 4.81 3.20
C ASP A 42 -6.69 4.07 4.36
N LEU A 43 -5.46 3.59 4.16
CA LEU A 43 -4.73 2.80 5.14
C LEU A 43 -3.22 2.80 4.89
N ALA A 44 -2.48 2.42 5.92
CA ALA A 44 -1.02 2.36 5.87
C ALA A 44 -0.54 0.92 6.13
N ALA A 45 0.44 0.48 5.37
CA ALA A 45 1.00 -0.87 5.47
C ALA A 45 2.54 -0.84 5.47
N PRO A 46 3.20 -1.87 6.04
CA PRO A 46 4.65 -1.95 6.05
C PRO A 46 5.22 -2.00 4.62
N GLY A 47 6.05 -1.03 4.27
CA GLY A 47 6.69 -0.95 2.96
C GLY A 47 8.15 -0.51 3.03
N THR A 48 8.73 -0.45 4.23
CA THR A 48 10.11 -0.01 4.47
C THR A 48 11.00 -1.19 4.84
N TYR A 49 12.13 -1.35 4.15
CA TYR A 49 13.04 -2.50 4.28
C TYR A 49 12.31 -3.84 4.09
N ILE A 50 11.47 -3.95 3.07
CA ILE A 50 10.78 -5.18 2.72
C ILE A 50 11.68 -6.01 1.80
N LEU A 51 11.94 -7.25 2.19
CA LEU A 51 12.67 -8.21 1.37
C LEU A 51 11.77 -8.68 0.22
N SER A 52 12.20 -8.48 -1.02
CA SER A 52 11.47 -8.93 -2.21
C SER A 52 12.39 -9.71 -3.14
N THR A 53 11.81 -10.64 -3.91
CA THR A 53 12.49 -11.34 -4.99
C THR A 53 12.83 -10.37 -6.12
N THR A 54 14.02 -10.47 -6.68
CA THR A 54 14.47 -9.69 -7.83
C THR A 54 14.50 -10.55 -9.10
N ALA A 55 14.50 -9.90 -10.26
CA ALA A 55 14.55 -10.59 -11.57
C ALA A 55 15.80 -11.47 -11.75
N ASP A 56 16.88 -11.16 -11.01
CA ASP A 56 18.16 -11.90 -11.07
C ASP A 56 18.19 -13.11 -10.13
N GLN A 57 17.03 -13.69 -9.78
CA GLN A 57 16.88 -14.83 -8.85
C GLN A 57 17.45 -14.55 -7.44
N GLY A 58 17.58 -13.27 -7.08
CA GLY A 58 18.07 -12.82 -5.79
C GLY A 58 16.95 -12.28 -4.89
N TYR A 59 17.37 -11.79 -3.72
CA TYR A 59 16.52 -11.03 -2.83
C TYR A 59 17.16 -9.67 -2.57
N SER A 60 16.34 -8.63 -2.55
CA SER A 60 16.80 -7.29 -2.21
C SER A 60 15.81 -6.62 -1.27
N TYR A 61 16.34 -5.79 -0.38
CA TYR A 61 15.52 -4.95 0.49
C TYR A 61 15.09 -3.70 -0.29
N MET A 62 13.78 -3.49 -0.37
CA MET A 62 13.19 -2.36 -1.07
C MET A 62 12.32 -1.56 -0.10
N THR A 63 12.27 -0.25 -0.30
CA THR A 63 11.49 0.69 0.53
C THR A 63 10.61 1.54 -0.37
N GLY A 64 9.29 1.52 -0.15
CA GLY A 64 8.34 2.37 -0.85
C GLY A 64 6.89 1.93 -0.69
N THR A 65 5.97 2.79 -1.12
CA THR A 65 4.53 2.47 -1.23
C THR A 65 4.28 1.30 -2.19
N SER A 66 5.16 1.09 -3.17
CA SER A 66 5.15 -0.09 -4.05
C SER A 66 5.32 -1.42 -3.32
N MET A 67 5.89 -1.43 -2.11
CA MET A 67 6.02 -2.63 -1.26
C MET A 67 4.88 -2.72 -0.24
N ALA A 68 4.28 -1.58 0.13
CA ALA A 68 3.09 -1.54 0.97
C ALA A 68 1.83 -2.03 0.22
N ALA A 69 1.66 -1.62 -1.04
CA ALA A 69 0.54 -2.02 -1.89
C ALA A 69 0.35 -3.55 -2.02
N PRO A 70 1.37 -4.37 -2.35
CA PRO A 70 1.20 -5.83 -2.46
C PRO A 70 0.89 -6.50 -1.11
N MET A 71 1.31 -5.92 0.03
CA MET A 71 0.94 -6.43 1.36
C MET A 71 -0.57 -6.30 1.61
N VAL A 72 -1.16 -5.18 1.21
CA VAL A 72 -2.60 -4.95 1.30
C VAL A 72 -3.36 -5.85 0.34
N SER A 73 -2.88 -5.98 -0.91
CA SER A 73 -3.47 -6.91 -1.88
C SER A 73 -3.45 -8.35 -1.37
N ALA A 74 -2.36 -8.78 -0.73
CA ALA A 74 -2.26 -10.11 -0.13
C ALA A 74 -3.24 -10.30 1.03
N ALA A 75 -3.39 -9.30 1.90
CA ALA A 75 -4.36 -9.34 2.99
C ALA A 75 -5.80 -9.40 2.46
N ALA A 76 -6.14 -8.58 1.46
CA ALA A 76 -7.45 -8.61 0.80
C ALA A 76 -7.73 -9.96 0.13
N ALA A 77 -6.74 -10.54 -0.55
CA ALA A 77 -6.84 -11.86 -1.17
C ALA A 77 -7.02 -12.97 -0.13
N LEU A 78 -6.34 -12.89 1.02
CA LEU A 78 -6.51 -13.83 2.12
C LEU A 78 -7.93 -13.74 2.68
N VAL A 79 -8.42 -12.54 2.97
CA VAL A 79 -9.81 -12.32 3.44
C VAL A 79 -10.80 -12.87 2.42
N TYR A 80 -10.59 -12.63 1.12
CA TYR A 80 -11.42 -13.18 0.05
C TYR A 80 -11.41 -14.71 0.02
N SER A 81 -10.24 -15.34 0.23
CA SER A 81 -10.14 -16.81 0.26
C SER A 81 -10.89 -17.47 1.42
N TYR A 82 -11.14 -16.73 2.51
CA TYR A 82 -11.83 -17.23 3.69
C TYR A 82 -13.35 -16.98 3.68
N GLY A 83 -13.88 -16.16 2.77
CA GLY A 83 -15.32 -15.93 2.67
C GLY A 83 -15.76 -15.31 1.34
N GLU A 84 -16.60 -16.04 0.59
CA GLU A 84 -17.15 -15.64 -0.72
C GLU A 84 -18.17 -14.47 -0.68
N ASN A 85 -18.14 -13.59 0.32
CA ASN A 85 -19.13 -12.50 0.46
C ASN A 85 -18.53 -11.25 1.13
N ILE A 86 -17.47 -10.67 0.57
CA ILE A 86 -16.89 -9.41 1.07
C ILE A 86 -17.10 -8.20 0.14
N SER A 87 -17.76 -8.38 -1.00
CA SER A 87 -18.22 -7.27 -1.83
C SER A 87 -19.43 -6.60 -1.18
N GLY A 88 -19.38 -5.27 -1.02
CA GLY A 88 -20.54 -4.47 -0.60
C GLY A 88 -21.71 -4.57 -1.59
N PRO A 89 -22.90 -4.07 -1.21
CA PRO A 89 -24.12 -4.15 -2.01
C PRO A 89 -24.02 -3.49 -3.39
#